data_AF-A0A381KKU3-F1
#
_entry.id   AF-A0A381KKU3-F1
#
_cell.length_a   1.000
_cell.length_b   1.000
_cell.length_c   1.000
_cell.angle_alpha   90.00
_cell.angle_beta   90.00
_cell.angle_gamma   90.00
#
_symmetry.space_group_name_H-M   'P 1'
#
loop_
_entity.id
_entity.type
_entity.pdbx_description
1 polymer ?
#
loop_
_entity_poly.entity_id
_entity_poly.type
_entity_poly.pdbx_seq_one_letter_code
_entity_poly.pdbx_strand_id
1 'polypeptide(L)' 'MKIGLGCDHGGYNLKKEIISYLESKGIECVDYGTNNATDSVDYPVYGEIVANSVIIKK' A
#
# COMPACT_ATOMS: atom_id res chain seq x y z
N MET A 1 -8.15 12.51 6.02
CA MET A 1 -6.79 11.96 6.13
C MET A 1 -6.76 10.71 5.26
N LYS A 2 -5.75 10.54 4.40
CA LYS A 2 -5.62 9.35 3.54
C LYS A 2 -4.46 8.50 4.02
N ILE A 3 -4.59 7.18 3.96
CA ILE A 3 -3.53 6.23 4.29
C ILE A 3 -2.97 5.65 2.97
N GLY A 4 -1.68 5.82 2.74
CA GLY A 4 -0.97 5.16 1.65
C GLY A 4 -0.48 3.78 2.09
N LEU A 5 -0.72 2.75 1.27
CA LEU A 5 -0.25 1.40 1.54
C LEU A 5 0.63 0.89 0.40
N GLY A 6 1.72 0.21 0.76
CA GLY A 6 2.64 -0.42 -0.17
C GLY A 6 3.26 -1.65 0.47
N CYS A 7 3.50 -2.69 -0.31
CA CYS A 7 4.16 -3.93 0.14
C CYS A 7 4.89 -4.62 -1.02
N ASP A 8 5.70 -5.62 -0.69
CA ASP A 8 6.20 -6.59 -1.67
C ASP A 8 5.18 -7.72 -1.91
N HIS A 9 5.57 -8.71 -2.72
CA HIS A 9 4.75 -9.87 -3.06
C HIS A 9 4.31 -10.68 -1.83
N GLY A 10 5.18 -10.83 -0.82
CA GLY A 10 4.86 -11.52 0.42
C GLY A 10 3.77 -10.82 1.24
N GLY A 11 3.72 -9.49 1.20
CA GLY A 11 2.72 -8.69 1.91
C GLY A 11 1.38 -8.51 1.19
N TYR A 12 1.24 -8.91 -0.07
CA TYR A 12 0.09 -8.53 -0.92
C TYR A 12 -1.27 -8.90 -0.34
N ASN A 13 -1.45 -10.16 0.09
CA ASN A 13 -2.74 -10.61 0.61
C ASN A 13 -3.13 -9.87 1.90
N LEU A 14 -2.16 -9.68 2.81
CA LEU A 14 -2.40 -8.95 4.05
C LEU A 14 -2.72 -7.48 3.79
N LYS A 15 -2.02 -6.84 2.84
CA LYS A 15 -2.32 -5.46 2.43
C LYS A 15 -3.78 -5.30 1.99
N LYS A 16 -4.31 -6.25 1.20
CA LYS A 16 -5.72 -6.21 0.77
C LYS A 16 -6.72 -6.33 1.93
N GLU A 17 -6.44 -7.20 2.89
CA GLU A 17 -7.27 -7.32 4.10
C GLU A 17 -7.24 -6.03 4.94
N ILE A 18 -6.06 -5.40 5.06
CA ILE A 18 -5.90 -4.12 5.76
C ILE A 18 -6.68 -3.01 5.05
N ILE A 19 -6.58 -2.91 3.71
CA ILE A 19 -7.34 -1.92 2.92
C ILE A 19 -8.83 -2.11 3.17
N SER A 20 -9.33 -3.34 3.03
CA SER A 20 -10.75 -3.66 3.22
C SER A 20 -11.23 -3.30 4.63
N TYR A 21 -10.41 -3.58 5.65
CA TYR A 21 -10.69 -3.20 7.03
C TYR A 21 -10.75 -1.68 7.21
N LEU A 22 -9.77 -0.93 6.70
CA LEU A 22 -9.71 0.52 6.83
C LEU A 22 -10.86 1.21 6.08
N GLU A 23 -11.17 0.75 4.87
CA GLU A 23 -12.30 1.23 4.08
C GLU A 23 -13.64 0.96 4.78
N SER A 24 -13.80 -0.20 5.42
CA SER A 24 -14.99 -0.51 6.24
C SER A 24 -15.19 0.45 7.42
N LYS A 25 -14.12 1.16 7.83
CA LYS A 25 -14.15 2.21 8.87
C LYS A 25 -14.34 3.62 8.29
N GLY A 26 -14.54 3.75 6.98
CA GLY A 26 -14.65 5.04 6.28
C GLY A 26 -13.31 5.76 6.13
N ILE A 27 -12.18 5.05 6.25
CA ILE A 27 -10.85 5.63 6.08
C ILE A 27 -10.42 5.45 4.61
N GLU A 28 -10.13 6.57 3.96
CA GLU A 28 -9.68 6.55 2.57
C GLU A 28 -8.26 5.98 2.45
N CYS A 29 -8.10 4.97 1.59
CA CYS A 29 -6.83 4.30 1.32
C CYS A 29 -6.34 4.57 -0.11
N VAL A 30 -5.02 4.64 -0.29
CA VAL A 30 -4.38 4.69 -1.60
C VAL A 30 -3.39 3.54 -1.69
N ASP A 31 -3.63 2.62 -2.62
CA ASP A 31 -2.75 1.47 -2.87
C ASP A 31 -1.67 1.84 -3.89
N TYR A 32 -0.41 1.79 -3.47
CA TYR A 32 0.77 2.05 -4.31
C TYR A 32 1.44 0.77 -4.83
N GLY A 33 0.86 -0.39 -4.58
CA GLY A 33 1.34 -1.70 -5.03
C GLY A 33 2.05 -2.50 -3.93
N THR A 34 2.65 -3.65 -4.22
CA THR A 34 2.56 -4.38 -5.48
C THR A 34 1.13 -4.85 -5.81
N ASN A 35 0.92 -5.34 -7.04
CA ASN A 35 -0.40 -5.69 -7.57
C ASN A 35 -0.68 -7.20 -7.63
N ASN A 36 0.26 -8.03 -7.17
CA ASN A 36 0.08 -9.48 -7.11
C ASN A 36 0.94 -10.12 -6.00
N ALA A 37 0.64 -11.36 -5.65
CA ALA A 37 1.33 -12.12 -4.60
C ALA A 37 2.46 -13.02 -5.10
N THR A 38 2.58 -13.21 -6.42
CA THR A 38 3.39 -14.29 -7.02
C THR A 38 4.67 -13.80 -7.64
N ASP A 39 4.63 -12.63 -8.25
CA ASP A 39 5.76 -12.04 -8.94
C ASP A 39 6.64 -11.38 -7.89
N SER A 40 7.85 -11.90 -7.74
CA SER A 40 8.84 -11.28 -6.86
C SER A 40 9.11 -9.85 -7.33
N VAL A 41 9.15 -8.94 -6.36
CA VAL A 41 9.41 -7.51 -6.58
C VAL A 41 10.28 -6.96 -5.46
N ASP A 42 10.97 -5.87 -5.77
CA ASP A 42 11.83 -5.18 -4.81
C ASP A 42 11.00 -4.30 -3.87
N TYR A 43 10.92 -4.71 -2.61
CA TYR A 43 10.25 -3.94 -1.55
C TYR A 43 10.65 -2.45 -1.50
N PRO A 44 11.95 -2.08 -1.63
CA PRO A 44 12.36 -0.67 -1.55
C PRO A 44 11.65 0.25 -2.54
N VAL A 45 11.28 -0.24 -3.73
CA VAL A 45 10.56 0.55 -4.75
C VAL A 45 9.21 1.01 -4.20
N TYR A 46 8.43 0.09 -3.62
CA TYR A 46 7.11 0.42 -3.07
C TYR A 46 7.21 1.22 -1.76
N GLY A 47 8.20 0.92 -0.93
CA GLY A 47 8.47 1.69 0.29
C GLY A 47 8.78 3.16 -0.02
N GLU A 48 9.63 3.41 -1.02
CA GLU A 48 9.96 4.77 -1.47
C GLU A 48 8.74 5.52 -2.04
N ILE A 49 7.94 4.86 -2.89
CA ILE A 49 6.72 5.47 -3.45
C ILE A 49 5.77 5.93 -2.32
N VAL A 50 5.52 5.07 -1.34
CA VAL A 50 4.65 5.41 -0.20
C VAL A 50 5.26 6.56 0.60
N ALA A 51 6.54 6.49 0.96
CA ALA A 51 7.21 7.52 1.75
C ALA A 51 7.14 8.89 1.06
N ASN A 52 7.44 8.94 -0.24
CA ASN A 52 7.36 10.16 -1.04
C ASN A 52 5.92 10.68 -1.14
N SER A 53 4.92 9.80 -1.27
CA SER A 53 3.51 10.21 -1.31
C SER A 53 3.03 10.87 -0.01
N VAL A 54 3.61 10.48 1.14
CA VAL A 54 3.30 11.07 2.45
C VAL A 54 3.93 12.46 2.59
N ILE A 55 5.15 12.65 2.07
CA ILE A 55 5.88 13.92 2.15
C ILE A 55 5.29 14.96 1.18
N ILE A 56 4.92 14.56 -0.04
CA ILE A 56 4.47 15.48 -1.11
C ILE A 56 2.99 15.89 -0.94
N LYS A 57 2.45 15.96 0.29
CA LYS A 57 1.07 16.42 0.54
C LYS A 57 0.82 17.77 -0.17
N LYS A 58 0.05 17.75 -1.26
CA LYS A 58 -0.61 18.93 -1.84
C LYS A 58 -1.90 19.21 -1.10
#